data_AF-A0A9X9QWJ9-F1
#
_entry.id   AF-A0A9X9QWJ9-F1
#
_cell.length_a   1.000
_cell.length_b   1.000
_cell.length_c   1.000
_cell.angle_alpha   90.00
_cell.angle_beta   90.00
_cell.angle_gamma   90.00
#
_symmetry.space_group_name_H-M   'P 1'
#
loop_
_entity.id
_entity.type
_entity.pdbx_description
1 polymer ?
#
loop_
_entity_poly.entity_id
_entity_poly.type
_entity_poly.pdbx_seq_one_letter_code
_entity_poly.pdbx_strand_id
1 'polypeptide(L)'
;MRFFPTPYLLVILAVMPLKTLAVDENDAELIRSMQRQQHIDAELLTDANVRFEQPLEKNTYVLSEDETPCTRVNYLSLDDKTGRTFSFLPSVLMKEIAFKTGMCLGSNNLSKLQKAAQQILIVRGVATSLPKLLSNHRIWIREF
;
A
#
# COMPACT_ATOMS: atom_id res chain seq x y z
N MET A 1 71.83 72.35 1.86
CA MET A 1 70.68 72.97 1.19
C MET A 1 70.99 73.12 -0.30
N ARG A 2 70.34 72.31 -1.15
CA ARG A 2 70.02 72.63 -2.56
C ARG A 2 68.67 71.95 -2.84
N PHE A 3 67.73 72.72 -3.35
CA PHE A 3 66.32 72.42 -3.47
C PHE A 3 65.90 72.64 -4.94
N PHE A 4 64.80 71.97 -5.33
CA PHE A 4 64.00 72.09 -6.56
C PHE A 4 64.38 71.21 -7.78
N PRO A 5 63.42 70.85 -8.67
CA PRO A 5 62.03 70.40 -8.44
C PRO A 5 61.55 69.24 -9.37
N THR A 6 60.34 68.71 -9.06
CA THR A 6 59.29 67.96 -9.84
C THR A 6 59.25 68.04 -11.39
N PRO A 7 58.39 67.29 -12.16
CA PRO A 7 57.38 66.22 -11.89
C PRO A 7 57.40 65.08 -12.97
N TYR A 8 56.28 64.35 -13.17
CA TYR A 8 55.89 63.43 -14.28
C TYR A 8 56.17 61.92 -14.05
N LEU A 9 55.13 61.15 -13.68
CA LEU A 9 54.19 60.42 -14.56
C LEU A 9 54.85 59.21 -15.25
N LEU A 10 54.46 58.00 -14.84
CA LEU A 10 53.69 57.09 -15.70
C LEU A 10 53.34 55.78 -14.97
N VAL A 11 52.06 55.50 -15.04
CA VAL A 11 51.37 54.22 -14.85
C VAL A 11 52.20 53.06 -15.41
N ILE A 12 52.49 52.06 -14.58
CA ILE A 12 52.73 50.69 -15.07
C ILE A 12 51.64 49.81 -14.46
N LEU A 13 50.56 49.73 -15.22
CA LEU A 13 49.67 48.58 -15.29
C LEU A 13 50.49 47.34 -15.72
N ALA A 14 49.98 46.17 -15.32
CA ALA A 14 50.51 44.84 -15.54
C ALA A 14 51.54 44.43 -14.47
N VAL A 15 51.35 43.34 -13.75
CA VAL A 15 50.80 42.05 -14.18
C VAL A 15 50.06 41.45 -12.98
N MET A 16 48.72 41.40 -13.04
CA MET A 16 48.03 40.40 -12.22
C MET A 16 48.37 39.04 -12.83
N PRO A 17 48.85 38.06 -12.04
CA PRO A 17 49.04 36.72 -12.55
C PRO A 17 47.66 36.15 -12.82
N LEU A 18 47.29 36.05 -14.10
CA LEU A 18 46.19 35.22 -14.56
C LEU A 18 46.60 33.75 -14.31
N LYS A 19 46.48 33.31 -13.06
CA LYS A 19 46.61 31.91 -12.70
C LYS A 19 45.19 31.36 -12.48
N THR A 20 44.98 30.22 -13.14
CA THR A 20 43.96 29.18 -12.91
C THR A 20 42.54 29.43 -13.43
N LEU A 21 42.32 29.07 -14.70
CA LEU A 21 41.01 28.64 -15.24
C LEU A 21 40.94 27.09 -15.38
N ALA A 22 41.73 26.36 -14.58
CA ALA A 22 41.80 24.89 -14.62
C ALA A 22 41.30 24.23 -13.31
N VAL A 23 40.35 24.88 -12.63
CA VAL A 23 39.64 24.34 -11.45
C VAL A 23 38.17 24.03 -11.78
N ASP A 24 37.64 24.55 -12.88
CA ASP A 24 36.19 24.62 -13.09
C ASP A 24 35.58 23.41 -13.81
N GLU A 25 36.35 22.65 -14.60
CA GLU A 25 35.78 21.57 -15.43
C GLU A 25 35.40 20.33 -14.60
N ASN A 26 36.27 19.89 -13.69
CA ASN A 26 36.01 18.75 -12.81
C ASN A 26 34.88 19.04 -11.79
N ASP A 27 34.85 20.26 -11.25
CA ASP A 27 33.79 20.69 -10.33
C ASP A 27 32.46 20.84 -11.06
N ALA A 28 32.45 21.36 -12.30
CA ALA A 28 31.24 21.43 -13.13
C ALA A 28 30.73 20.04 -13.55
N GLU A 29 31.63 19.08 -13.81
CA GLU A 29 31.26 17.69 -14.09
C GLU A 29 30.71 16.97 -12.85
N LEU A 30 31.31 17.20 -11.68
CA LEU A 30 30.83 16.69 -10.41
C LEU A 30 29.43 17.22 -10.09
N ILE A 31 29.19 18.54 -10.22
CA ILE A 31 27.87 19.13 -10.01
C ILE A 31 26.82 18.52 -10.96
N ARG A 32 27.17 18.32 -12.24
CA ARG A 32 26.28 17.66 -13.22
C ARG A 32 26.00 16.19 -12.89
N SER A 33 26.95 15.47 -12.30
CA SER A 33 26.71 14.10 -11.83
C SER A 33 25.79 14.07 -10.62
N MET A 34 25.98 14.97 -9.65
CA MET A 34 25.15 15.07 -8.45
C MET A 34 23.71 15.43 -8.78
N GLN A 35 23.50 16.37 -9.70
CA GLN A 35 22.16 16.74 -10.16
C GLN A 35 21.44 15.58 -10.86
N ARG A 36 22.15 14.80 -11.69
CA ARG A 36 21.59 13.60 -12.32
C ARG A 36 21.18 12.57 -11.26
N GLN A 37 22.03 12.35 -10.26
CA GLN A 37 21.72 11.40 -9.19
C GLN A 37 20.50 11.84 -8.37
N GLN A 38 20.41 13.12 -8.01
CA GLN A 38 19.25 13.67 -7.29
C GLN A 38 17.95 13.53 -8.07
N HIS A 39 18.00 13.68 -9.40
CA HIS A 39 16.82 13.48 -10.25
C HIS A 39 16.38 12.02 -10.27
N ILE A 40 17.33 11.08 -10.35
CA ILE A 40 17.05 9.64 -10.31
C ILE A 40 16.47 9.26 -8.94
N ASP A 41 17.08 9.71 -7.85
CA ASP A 41 16.63 9.40 -6.50
C ASP A 41 15.23 9.99 -6.23
N ALA A 42 14.93 11.19 -6.72
CA ALA A 42 13.61 11.80 -6.62
C ALA A 42 12.55 11.01 -7.41
N GLU A 43 12.88 10.53 -8.61
CA GLU A 43 11.99 9.72 -9.43
C GLU A 43 11.69 8.37 -8.76
N LEU A 44 12.70 7.70 -8.21
CA LEU A 44 12.55 6.45 -7.46
C LEU A 44 11.71 6.61 -6.18
N LEU A 45 11.87 7.71 -5.45
CA LEU A 45 11.03 8.02 -4.28
C LEU A 45 9.58 8.31 -4.65
N THR A 46 9.33 8.83 -5.85
CA THR A 46 7.98 9.12 -6.34
C THR A 46 7.28 7.87 -6.89
N ASP A 47 8.05 6.92 -7.44
CA ASP A 47 7.54 5.65 -7.98
C ASP A 47 7.31 4.58 -6.90
N ALA A 48 7.75 4.81 -5.66
CA ALA A 48 7.39 4.01 -4.49
C ALA A 48 5.91 4.21 -4.05
N ASN A 49 5.02 4.58 -4.98
CA ASN A 49 3.59 4.54 -4.76
C ASN A 49 3.14 3.07 -4.80
N VAL A 50 3.24 2.39 -3.66
CA VAL A 50 2.58 1.10 -3.43
C VAL A 50 1.09 1.35 -3.63
N ARG A 51 0.62 1.04 -4.84
CA ARG A 51 -0.78 1.18 -5.23
C ARG A 51 -1.58 0.15 -4.46
N PHE A 52 -2.00 0.51 -3.26
CA PHE A 52 -2.99 -0.26 -2.52
C PHE A 52 -4.20 -0.43 -3.44
N GLU A 53 -4.54 -1.69 -3.72
CA GLU A 53 -5.74 -2.03 -4.47
C GLU A 53 -6.94 -1.29 -3.87
N GLN A 54 -7.90 -0.95 -4.74
CA GLN A 54 -9.07 -0.15 -4.40
C GLN A 54 -9.68 -0.53 -3.05
N PRO A 55 -10.15 0.45 -2.25
CA PRO A 55 -10.90 0.17 -1.04
C PRO A 55 -12.00 -0.83 -1.38
N LEU A 56 -11.90 -2.01 -0.78
CA LEU A 56 -12.80 -3.11 -1.02
C LEU A 56 -14.23 -2.59 -0.79
N GLU A 57 -15.04 -2.55 -1.86
CA GLU A 57 -16.40 -2.01 -1.77
C GLU A 57 -17.08 -2.66 -0.58
N LYS A 58 -17.58 -1.82 0.34
CA LYS A 58 -18.23 -2.26 1.57
C LYS A 58 -19.61 -2.80 1.22
N ASN A 59 -19.62 -3.94 0.55
CA ASN A 59 -20.82 -4.67 0.17
C ASN A 59 -21.49 -5.13 1.46
N THR A 60 -22.58 -4.45 1.82
CA THR A 60 -23.39 -4.85 2.97
C THR A 60 -24.21 -6.06 2.54
N TYR A 61 -23.72 -7.26 2.87
CA TYR A 61 -24.40 -8.50 2.54
C TYR A 61 -25.58 -8.72 3.50
N VAL A 62 -26.78 -8.32 3.09
CA VAL A 62 -28.01 -8.59 3.85
C VAL A 62 -28.61 -9.94 3.39
N LEU A 63 -28.87 -10.81 4.36
CA LEU A 63 -29.55 -12.09 4.15
C LEU A 63 -31.05 -11.87 3.98
N SER A 64 -31.67 -12.56 3.02
CA SER A 64 -33.13 -12.54 2.80
C SER A 64 -33.80 -13.75 3.46
N GLU A 65 -35.07 -13.69 3.82
CA GLU A 65 -35.77 -14.82 4.47
C GLU A 65 -36.68 -15.63 3.52
N ASP A 66 -36.84 -15.18 2.27
CA ASP A 66 -37.81 -15.67 1.29
C ASP A 66 -37.26 -16.68 0.27
N GLU A 67 -36.06 -17.24 0.51
CA GLU A 67 -35.45 -18.19 -0.41
C GLU A 67 -36.07 -19.60 -0.31
N THR A 68 -36.45 -20.18 -1.44
CA THR A 68 -36.87 -21.59 -1.56
C THR A 68 -36.27 -22.24 -2.81
N PRO A 69 -35.66 -23.44 -2.73
CA PRO A 69 -35.46 -24.25 -1.53
C PRO A 69 -34.38 -23.67 -0.59
N CYS A 70 -34.56 -23.87 0.72
CA CYS A 70 -33.62 -23.38 1.73
C CYS A 70 -33.28 -24.45 2.77
N THR A 71 -32.12 -24.30 3.39
CA THR A 71 -31.65 -25.18 4.47
C THR A 71 -31.59 -24.39 5.77
N ARG A 72 -32.10 -24.98 6.86
CA ARG A 72 -32.04 -24.36 8.18
C ARG A 72 -30.63 -24.43 8.74
N VAL A 73 -30.03 -23.28 9.05
CA VAL A 73 -28.67 -23.19 9.58
C VAL A 73 -28.73 -22.78 11.04
N ASN A 74 -28.32 -23.69 11.93
CA ASN A 74 -28.37 -23.43 13.39
C ASN A 74 -27.08 -22.78 13.90
N TYR A 75 -25.93 -23.15 13.36
CA TYR A 75 -24.65 -22.62 13.80
C TYR A 75 -23.68 -22.51 12.61
N LEU A 76 -22.76 -21.56 12.74
CA LEU A 76 -21.62 -21.40 11.85
C LEU A 76 -20.39 -21.72 12.69
N SER A 77 -19.62 -22.71 12.27
CA SER A 77 -18.39 -23.11 12.96
C SER A 77 -17.25 -23.21 11.97
N LEU A 78 -16.02 -23.07 12.45
CA LEU A 78 -14.84 -23.33 11.65
C LEU A 78 -14.49 -24.81 11.72
N ASP A 79 -13.83 -25.30 10.69
CA ASP A 79 -13.17 -26.60 10.75
C ASP A 79 -12.03 -26.59 11.80
N ASP A 80 -11.74 -27.74 12.41
CA ASP A 80 -10.78 -27.84 13.52
C ASP A 80 -9.38 -27.34 13.15
N LYS A 81 -9.02 -27.48 11.86
CA LYS A 81 -7.73 -27.01 11.32
C LYS A 81 -7.63 -25.49 11.25
N THR A 82 -8.73 -24.80 10.97
CA THR A 82 -8.78 -23.34 10.76
C THR A 82 -9.27 -22.59 12.00
N GLY A 83 -9.86 -23.31 12.96
CA GLY A 83 -10.44 -22.75 14.18
C GLY A 83 -9.47 -21.94 15.04
N ARG A 84 -8.16 -22.28 15.05
CA ARG A 84 -7.17 -21.52 15.83
C ARG A 84 -6.83 -20.18 15.19
N THR A 85 -6.46 -20.18 13.91
CA THR A 85 -6.02 -18.98 13.18
C THR A 85 -7.17 -18.00 12.94
N PHE A 86 -8.36 -18.53 12.63
CA PHE A 86 -9.50 -17.72 12.20
C PHE A 86 -10.65 -17.68 13.20
N SER A 87 -10.42 -18.00 14.48
CA SER A 87 -11.44 -18.03 15.55
C SER A 87 -12.33 -16.78 15.61
N PHE A 88 -11.84 -15.62 15.17
CA PHE A 88 -12.60 -14.37 15.09
C PHE A 88 -13.71 -14.41 14.02
N LEU A 89 -13.53 -15.16 12.94
CA LEU A 89 -14.33 -15.06 11.71
C LEU A 89 -15.82 -15.30 11.94
N PRO A 90 -16.27 -16.35 12.65
CA PRO A 90 -17.70 -16.59 12.87
C PRO A 90 -18.37 -15.41 13.58
N SER A 91 -17.73 -14.86 14.61
CA SER A 91 -18.28 -13.75 15.39
C SER A 91 -18.42 -12.46 14.58
N VAL A 92 -17.46 -12.17 13.69
CA VAL A 92 -17.48 -10.99 12.81
C VAL A 92 -18.49 -11.19 11.71
N LEU A 93 -18.50 -12.38 11.09
CA LEU A 93 -19.42 -12.73 10.02
C LEU A 93 -20.87 -12.63 10.47
N MET A 94 -21.22 -13.20 11.64
CA MET A 94 -22.57 -13.12 12.19
C MET A 94 -23.05 -11.67 12.39
N LYS A 95 -22.15 -10.77 12.80
CA LYS A 95 -22.45 -9.34 12.98
C LYS A 95 -22.63 -8.62 11.64
N GLU A 96 -21.76 -8.87 10.67
CA GLU A 96 -21.81 -8.16 9.38
C GLU A 96 -23.05 -8.51 8.56
N ILE A 97 -23.47 -9.77 8.55
CA ILE A 97 -24.60 -10.22 7.73
C ILE A 97 -25.92 -10.33 8.51
N ALA A 98 -25.93 -9.88 9.77
CA ALA A 98 -27.05 -9.99 10.69
C ALA A 98 -27.62 -11.42 10.81
N PHE A 99 -26.74 -12.43 10.72
CA PHE A 99 -27.15 -13.83 10.77
C PHE A 99 -27.72 -14.18 12.16
N LYS A 100 -28.85 -14.88 12.16
CA LYS A 100 -29.47 -15.45 13.36
C LYS A 100 -29.49 -16.97 13.26
N THR A 101 -29.21 -17.62 14.38
CA THR A 101 -29.35 -19.08 14.52
C THR A 101 -30.77 -19.51 14.15
N GLY A 102 -30.86 -20.51 13.27
CA GLY A 102 -32.12 -21.10 12.83
C GLY A 102 -32.72 -20.45 11.59
N MET A 103 -32.04 -19.49 10.96
CA MET A 103 -32.44 -18.92 9.66
C MET A 103 -32.41 -19.98 8.56
N CYS A 104 -33.34 -19.86 7.60
CA CYS A 104 -33.33 -20.67 6.39
C CYS A 104 -32.50 -19.96 5.32
N LEU A 105 -31.39 -20.58 4.91
CA LEU A 105 -30.52 -20.02 3.87
C LEU A 105 -30.64 -20.87 2.60
N GLY A 106 -31.01 -20.25 1.49
CA GLY A 106 -30.91 -20.84 0.16
C GLY A 106 -29.54 -20.60 -0.46
N SER A 107 -29.40 -20.98 -1.73
CA SER A 107 -28.11 -20.92 -2.45
C SER A 107 -27.54 -19.49 -2.55
N ASN A 108 -28.41 -18.50 -2.73
CA ASN A 108 -27.99 -17.11 -2.87
C ASN A 108 -27.56 -16.51 -1.52
N ASN A 109 -28.28 -16.77 -0.43
CA ASN A 109 -27.82 -16.40 0.91
C ASN A 109 -26.52 -17.11 1.33
N LEU A 110 -26.33 -18.39 0.97
CA LEU A 110 -25.07 -19.10 1.21
C LEU A 110 -23.91 -18.48 0.42
N SER A 111 -24.15 -18.06 -0.83
CA SER A 111 -23.16 -17.34 -1.65
C SER A 111 -22.80 -15.99 -1.04
N LYS A 112 -23.78 -15.22 -0.57
CA LYS A 112 -23.54 -13.97 0.16
C LYS A 112 -22.71 -14.20 1.43
N LEU A 113 -23.00 -15.24 2.19
CA LEU A 113 -22.26 -15.61 3.40
C LEU A 113 -20.79 -15.95 3.07
N GLN A 114 -20.55 -16.67 1.98
CA GLN A 114 -19.19 -16.96 1.51
C GLN A 114 -18.45 -15.69 1.09
N LYS A 115 -19.09 -14.79 0.35
CA LYS A 115 -18.50 -13.51 -0.07
C LYS A 115 -18.18 -12.60 1.12
N ALA A 116 -19.09 -12.53 2.09
CA ALA A 116 -18.86 -11.79 3.33
C ALA A 116 -17.68 -12.36 4.12
N ALA A 117 -17.57 -13.70 4.23
CA ALA A 117 -16.42 -14.32 4.88
C ALA A 117 -15.10 -13.99 4.16
N GLN A 118 -15.10 -14.00 2.83
CA GLN A 118 -13.93 -13.65 2.02
C GLN A 118 -13.55 -12.18 2.19
N GLN A 119 -14.54 -11.28 2.17
CA GLN A 119 -14.35 -9.85 2.44
C GLN A 119 -13.65 -9.63 3.78
N ILE A 120 -14.13 -10.27 4.85
CA ILE A 120 -13.56 -10.15 6.19
C ILE A 120 -12.09 -10.62 6.23
N LEU A 121 -11.75 -11.67 5.47
CA LEU A 121 -10.39 -12.19 5.38
C LEU A 121 -9.47 -11.23 4.61
N ILE A 122 -9.94 -10.67 3.49
CA ILE A 122 -9.19 -9.69 2.70
C ILE A 122 -8.90 -8.43 3.53
N VAL A 123 -9.91 -7.88 4.23
CA VAL A 123 -9.75 -6.68 5.07
C VAL A 123 -8.72 -6.88 6.18
N ARG A 124 -8.53 -8.12 6.64
CA ARG A 124 -7.51 -8.46 7.65
C ARG A 124 -6.14 -8.80 7.07
N GLY A 125 -5.93 -8.59 5.76
CA GLY A 125 -4.65 -8.84 5.09
C GLY A 125 -4.42 -10.29 4.67
N VAL A 126 -5.45 -11.15 4.75
CA VAL A 126 -5.36 -12.56 4.34
C VAL A 126 -6.03 -12.76 2.97
N ALA A 127 -5.55 -12.03 1.97
CA ALA A 127 -6.15 -11.96 0.64
C ALA A 127 -6.08 -13.29 -0.15
N THR A 128 -5.13 -14.17 0.16
CA THR A 128 -4.94 -15.46 -0.52
C THR A 128 -5.84 -16.58 0.02
N SER A 129 -6.62 -16.32 1.07
CA SER A 129 -7.44 -17.36 1.70
C SER A 129 -8.84 -17.46 1.06
N LEU A 130 -9.26 -18.69 0.71
CA LEU A 130 -10.59 -18.96 0.17
C LEU A 130 -11.47 -19.71 1.18
N PRO A 131 -12.55 -19.10 1.69
CA PRO A 131 -13.53 -19.79 2.51
C PRO A 131 -14.46 -20.66 1.63
N LYS A 132 -14.73 -21.88 2.10
CA LYS A 132 -15.66 -22.84 1.50
C LYS A 132 -16.65 -23.30 2.57
N LEU A 133 -17.94 -23.22 2.25
CA LEU A 133 -19.01 -23.77 3.08
C LEU A 133 -19.12 -25.29 2.86
N LEU A 134 -19.12 -26.03 3.96
CA LEU A 134 -19.36 -27.47 4.01
C LEU A 134 -20.84 -27.73 4.29
N SER A 135 -21.36 -28.88 3.83
CA SER A 135 -22.79 -29.23 3.97
C SER A 135 -23.27 -29.31 5.42
N ASN A 136 -22.35 -29.42 6.39
CA ASN A 136 -22.64 -29.43 7.84
C ASN A 136 -22.59 -28.03 8.47
N HIS A 137 -22.77 -26.96 7.68
CA HIS A 137 -22.71 -25.57 8.16
C HIS A 137 -21.36 -25.18 8.78
N ARG A 138 -20.30 -25.91 8.42
CA ARG A 138 -18.91 -25.61 8.76
C ARG A 138 -18.28 -24.75 7.67
N ILE A 139 -17.49 -23.76 8.06
CA ILE A 139 -16.66 -22.96 7.17
C ILE A 139 -15.25 -23.55 7.24
N TRP A 140 -14.78 -24.04 6.10
CA TRP A 140 -13.39 -24.41 5.93
C TRP A 140 -12.67 -23.31 5.16
N ILE A 141 -11.47 -22.93 5.58
CA ILE A 141 -10.67 -21.89 4.93
C ILE A 141 -9.43 -22.57 4.36
N ARG A 142 -9.24 -22.45 3.05
CA ARG A 142 -7.99 -22.87 2.40
C ARG A 142 -7.03 -21.70 2.37
N GLU A 143 -5.89 -21.85 2.99
CA GLU A 143 -4.72 -21.00 2.73
C GLU A 143 -3.96 -21.59 1.54
N PHE A 144 -3.51 -20.74 0.62
CA PHE A 144 -2.66 -21.10 -0.51
C PHE A 144 -1.20 -20.83 -0.19
#